data_AF-A0A1D9GLZ6-F1
#
_entry.id   AF-A0A1D9GLZ6-F1
#
_cell.length_a   1.000
_cell.length_b   1.000
_cell.length_c   1.000
_cell.angle_alpha   90.00
_cell.angle_beta   90.00
_cell.angle_gamma   90.00
#
_symmetry.space_group_name_H-M   'P 1'
#
loop_
_entity.id
_entity.type
_entity.pdbx_description
1 polymer ?
#
loop_
_entity_poly.entity_id
_entity_poly.type
_entity_poly.pdbx_seq_one_letter_code
_entity_poly.pdbx_strand_id
1 'polypeptide(L)'
;MYDRVMKKFSDSYPLLMHQRDDNSFNRFGLEVGPGWYPLIFELFGFVDDMQRATGKAAGISQVKEKFGTLRIYCNLPCAADEQEILETIFASLSVRTCDFCGAPGRLSDAAGWWATRCDQHREISDFVESNRLRERYAEQFLNYERQGIVTEGLVYAFASRSSIQGCACLKLYELPRRLTSLSDGLMSQLTVSECADRDPAELEKMIKGMKDRGKRVAAVCDASDEGRTAIGSRW
;
A
#
# COMPACT_ATOMS: atom_id res chain seq x y z
N MET A 1 15.22 20.53 -0.23
CA MET A 1 15.09 19.20 0.39
C MET A 1 14.64 18.14 -0.61
N TYR A 2 13.52 18.39 -1.32
CA TYR A 2 12.96 17.47 -2.32
C TYR A 2 13.98 16.86 -3.29
N ASP A 3 14.87 17.67 -3.89
CA ASP A 3 15.88 17.16 -4.83
C ASP A 3 16.84 16.13 -4.21
N ARG A 4 17.18 16.28 -2.91
CA ARG A 4 18.02 15.31 -2.19
C ARG A 4 17.29 13.98 -2.00
N VAL A 5 15.99 14.05 -1.69
CA VAL A 5 15.11 12.88 -1.55
C VAL A 5 15.01 12.16 -2.90
N MET A 6 14.67 12.89 -3.96
CA MET A 6 14.56 12.33 -5.31
C MET A 6 15.90 11.75 -5.79
N LYS A 7 17.01 12.43 -5.51
CA LYS A 7 18.35 11.91 -5.82
C LYS A 7 18.62 10.58 -5.11
N LYS A 8 18.24 10.44 -3.82
CA LYS A 8 18.38 9.17 -3.10
C LYS A 8 17.59 8.04 -3.77
N PHE A 9 16.34 8.30 -4.17
CA PHE A 9 15.55 7.32 -4.93
C PHE A 9 16.22 6.95 -6.25
N SER A 10 16.69 7.94 -7.03
CA SER A 10 17.39 7.71 -8.31
C SER A 10 18.70 6.94 -8.15
N ASP A 11 19.49 7.26 -7.12
CA ASP A 11 20.75 6.56 -6.84
C ASP A 11 20.49 5.12 -6.38
N SER A 12 19.42 4.87 -5.63
CA SER A 12 19.11 3.55 -5.06
C SER A 12 18.40 2.63 -6.06
N TYR A 13 17.54 3.19 -6.92
CA TYR A 13 16.69 2.45 -7.85
C TYR A 13 16.78 3.02 -9.28
N PRO A 14 17.97 3.07 -9.90
CA PRO A 14 18.18 3.76 -11.16
C PRO A 14 17.35 3.19 -12.31
N LEU A 15 17.12 1.87 -12.33
CA LEU A 15 16.29 1.21 -13.35
C LEU A 15 14.83 1.67 -13.28
N LEU A 16 14.29 1.72 -12.07
CA LEU A 16 12.91 2.14 -11.83
C LEU A 16 12.74 3.65 -11.98
N MET A 17 13.76 4.45 -11.65
CA MET A 17 13.68 5.90 -11.72
C MET A 17 13.93 6.44 -13.14
N HIS A 18 14.42 5.61 -14.06
CA HIS A 18 14.54 5.94 -15.47
C HIS A 18 13.21 5.73 -16.21
N GLN A 19 12.31 6.70 -16.07
CA GLN A 19 10.99 6.71 -16.72
C GLN A 19 11.02 7.50 -18.05
N ARG A 20 10.09 7.20 -18.96
CA ARG A 20 9.93 7.91 -20.25
C ARG A 20 9.75 9.41 -20.05
N ASP A 21 10.23 10.23 -20.98
CA ASP A 21 10.25 11.70 -20.85
C ASP A 21 8.86 12.33 -20.65
N ASP A 22 7.81 11.75 -21.23
CA ASP A 22 6.41 12.19 -21.11
C ASP A 22 5.68 11.65 -19.86
N ASN A 23 6.39 10.95 -18.98
CA ASN A 23 5.79 10.33 -17.82
C ASN A 23 5.37 11.37 -16.76
N SER A 24 4.13 11.25 -16.28
CA SER A 24 3.57 12.08 -15.20
C SER A 24 4.42 12.04 -13.92
N PHE A 25 5.07 10.91 -13.62
CA PHE A 25 5.98 10.82 -12.47
C PHE A 25 7.19 11.74 -12.59
N ASN A 26 7.74 11.96 -13.79
CA ASN A 26 8.85 12.90 -13.98
C ASN A 26 8.41 14.35 -13.72
N ARG A 27 7.12 14.66 -13.89
CA ARG A 27 6.55 16.00 -13.66
C ARG A 27 6.21 16.24 -12.19
N PHE A 28 5.57 15.28 -11.53
CA PHE A 28 5.00 15.46 -10.19
C PHE A 28 5.83 14.80 -9.09
N GLY A 29 6.57 13.74 -9.42
CA GLY A 29 7.33 12.89 -8.51
C GLY A 29 6.51 12.38 -7.33
N LEU A 30 6.96 12.68 -6.10
CA LEU A 30 6.35 12.19 -4.86
C LEU A 30 5.40 13.22 -4.25
N GLU A 31 4.10 13.08 -4.52
CA GLU A 31 3.05 13.94 -3.98
C GLU A 31 2.54 13.40 -2.62
N VAL A 32 3.48 13.14 -1.70
CA VAL A 32 3.22 12.50 -0.40
C VAL A 32 4.05 13.14 0.71
N GLY A 33 3.63 12.91 1.96
CA GLY A 33 4.40 13.32 3.13
C GLY A 33 5.63 12.45 3.41
N PRO A 34 6.67 13.02 4.05
CA PRO A 34 7.95 12.36 4.29
C PRO A 34 7.87 11.13 5.19
N GLY A 35 6.84 11.05 6.04
CA GLY A 35 6.59 9.87 6.85
C GLY A 35 6.24 8.62 6.04
N TRP A 36 5.87 8.78 4.75
CA TRP A 36 5.63 7.66 3.84
C TRP A 36 6.80 7.37 2.90
N TYR A 37 7.87 8.17 2.90
CA TYR A 37 9.05 7.88 2.08
C TYR A 37 9.66 6.51 2.37
N PRO A 38 9.78 6.04 3.63
CA PRO A 38 10.22 4.66 3.90
C PRO A 38 9.34 3.59 3.24
N LEU A 39 8.01 3.74 3.26
CA LEU A 39 7.11 2.78 2.60
C LEU A 39 7.36 2.76 1.09
N ILE A 40 7.44 3.93 0.46
CA ILE A 40 7.67 4.05 -0.99
C ILE A 40 9.06 3.51 -1.35
N PHE A 41 10.07 3.74 -0.52
CA PHE A 41 11.42 3.24 -0.71
C PHE A 41 11.45 1.71 -0.67
N GLU A 42 10.79 1.08 0.30
CA GLU A 42 10.69 -0.39 0.32
C GLU A 42 9.93 -0.95 -0.89
N LEU A 43 8.82 -0.31 -1.29
CA LEU A 43 8.10 -0.72 -2.50
C LEU A 43 9.00 -0.64 -3.73
N PHE A 44 9.73 0.46 -3.91
CA PHE A 44 10.62 0.62 -5.06
C PHE A 44 11.73 -0.42 -5.05
N GLY A 45 12.22 -0.80 -3.86
CA GLY A 45 13.11 -1.94 -3.69
C GLY A 45 12.48 -3.26 -4.15
N PHE A 46 11.24 -3.54 -3.75
CA PHE A 46 10.53 -4.74 -4.21
C PHE A 46 10.30 -4.75 -5.72
N VAL A 47 9.97 -3.60 -6.31
CA VAL A 47 9.83 -3.47 -7.77
C VAL A 47 11.18 -3.69 -8.46
N ASP A 48 12.28 -3.15 -7.92
CA ASP A 48 13.62 -3.41 -8.45
C ASP A 48 13.99 -4.90 -8.37
N ASP A 49 13.65 -5.58 -7.27
CA ASP A 49 13.82 -7.03 -7.11
C ASP A 49 13.09 -7.80 -8.23
N MET A 50 11.84 -7.42 -8.53
CA MET A 50 11.03 -8.02 -9.59
C MET A 50 11.58 -7.73 -10.99
N GLN A 51 12.03 -6.49 -11.26
CA GLN A 51 12.64 -6.14 -12.55
C GLN A 51 13.89 -6.97 -12.82
N ARG A 52 14.74 -7.16 -11.81
CA ARG A 52 15.95 -7.99 -11.91
C ARG A 52 15.64 -9.46 -12.14
N ALA A 53 14.64 -9.99 -11.44
CA ALA A 53 14.25 -11.41 -11.57
C ALA A 53 13.62 -11.72 -12.93
N THR A 54 12.80 -10.81 -13.44
CA THR A 54 12.01 -11.03 -14.67
C THR A 54 12.70 -10.51 -15.94
N GLY A 55 13.68 -9.61 -15.80
CA GLY A 55 14.28 -8.86 -16.91
C GLY A 55 13.34 -7.85 -17.57
N LYS A 56 12.16 -7.59 -16.99
CA LYS A 56 11.14 -6.69 -17.53
C LYS A 56 11.13 -5.37 -16.77
N ALA A 57 11.07 -4.26 -17.50
CA ALA A 57 10.99 -2.93 -16.90
C ALA A 57 9.61 -2.66 -16.30
N ALA A 58 9.59 -1.97 -15.16
CA ALA A 58 8.40 -1.45 -14.53
C ALA A 58 8.21 0.04 -14.90
N GLY A 59 6.95 0.48 -14.91
CA GLY A 59 6.60 1.90 -15.06
C GLY A 59 6.02 2.47 -13.77
N ILE A 60 6.33 3.73 -13.45
CA ILE A 60 5.63 4.50 -12.40
C ILE A 60 4.95 5.67 -13.07
N SER A 61 3.64 5.79 -12.97
CA SER A 61 2.89 6.93 -13.50
C SER A 61 2.62 7.99 -12.44
N GLN A 62 2.35 7.60 -11.20
CA GLN A 62 2.12 8.56 -10.10
C GLN A 62 2.34 7.91 -8.73
N VAL A 63 2.81 8.71 -7.77
CA VAL A 63 2.80 8.38 -6.34
C VAL A 63 2.21 9.57 -5.59
N LYS A 64 1.03 9.39 -5.00
CA LYS A 64 0.31 10.50 -4.34
C LYS A 64 -0.45 10.07 -3.10
N GLU A 65 -0.75 11.05 -2.26
CA GLU A 65 -1.79 10.95 -1.26
C GLU A 65 -3.18 11.20 -1.90
N LYS A 66 -4.16 10.37 -1.54
CA LYS A 66 -5.57 10.59 -1.85
C LYS A 66 -6.44 10.11 -0.69
N PHE A 67 -7.15 11.05 -0.06
CA PHE A 67 -8.00 10.80 1.12
C PHE A 67 -7.23 10.16 2.29
N GLY A 68 -6.07 10.73 2.63
CA GLY A 68 -5.19 10.26 3.70
C GLY A 68 -4.58 8.89 3.45
N THR A 69 -4.60 8.40 2.20
CA THR A 69 -4.13 7.07 1.79
C THR A 69 -3.15 7.18 0.62
N LEU A 70 -2.12 6.34 0.60
CA LEU A 70 -1.16 6.24 -0.49
C LEU A 70 -1.81 5.61 -1.74
N ARG A 71 -1.60 6.25 -2.89
CA ARG A 71 -1.93 5.72 -4.22
C ARG A 71 -0.69 5.67 -5.07
N ILE A 72 -0.52 4.54 -5.73
CA ILE A 72 0.64 4.23 -6.54
C ILE A 72 0.09 3.68 -7.83
N TYR A 73 0.35 4.36 -8.93
CA TYR A 73 -0.03 3.90 -10.26
C TYR A 73 1.23 3.41 -10.94
N CYS A 74 1.33 2.10 -11.09
CA CYS A 74 2.47 1.44 -11.69
C CYS A 74 2.04 0.48 -12.79
N ASN A 75 3.00 0.09 -13.62
CA ASN A 75 2.90 -1.07 -14.49
C ASN A 75 4.01 -2.02 -14.05
N LEU A 76 3.68 -3.00 -13.22
CA LEU A 76 4.64 -3.91 -12.62
C LEU A 76 4.88 -5.13 -13.54
N PRO A 77 6.08 -5.72 -13.52
CA PRO A 77 6.39 -6.91 -14.32
C PRO A 77 5.81 -8.20 -13.70
N CYS A 78 4.56 -8.17 -13.23
CA CYS A 78 3.85 -9.28 -12.59
C CYS A 78 2.44 -9.46 -13.16
N ALA A 79 1.72 -10.46 -12.62
CA ALA A 79 0.30 -10.62 -12.89
C ALA A 79 -0.53 -9.48 -12.27
N ALA A 80 -1.72 -9.25 -12.82
CA ALA A 80 -2.58 -8.13 -12.41
C ALA A 80 -3.07 -8.27 -10.96
N ASP A 81 -3.36 -9.49 -10.52
CA ASP A 81 -3.74 -9.80 -9.13
C ASP A 81 -2.59 -9.53 -8.16
N GLU A 82 -1.36 -9.92 -8.51
CA GLU A 82 -0.16 -9.59 -7.72
C GLU A 82 0.04 -8.08 -7.57
N GLN A 83 -0.15 -7.32 -8.66
CA GLN A 83 -0.08 -5.86 -8.61
C GLN A 83 -1.17 -5.27 -7.71
N GLU A 84 -2.43 -5.72 -7.84
CA GLU A 84 -3.55 -5.27 -7.01
C GLU A 84 -3.30 -5.55 -5.52
N ILE A 85 -2.74 -6.73 -5.20
CA ILE A 85 -2.37 -7.10 -3.83
C ILE A 85 -1.34 -6.11 -3.28
N LEU A 86 -0.24 -5.82 -4.01
CA LEU A 86 0.78 -4.86 -3.58
C LEU A 86 0.20 -3.46 -3.36
N GLU A 87 -0.54 -2.94 -4.33
CA GLU A 87 -1.16 -1.61 -4.23
C GLU A 87 -2.09 -1.52 -3.00
N THR A 88 -2.88 -2.56 -2.75
CA THR A 88 -3.80 -2.64 -1.61
C THR A 88 -3.06 -2.75 -0.27
N ILE A 89 -2.00 -3.54 -0.19
CA ILE A 89 -1.16 -3.67 1.00
C ILE A 89 -0.52 -2.32 1.36
N PHE A 90 0.10 -1.65 0.39
CA PHE A 90 0.76 -0.36 0.64
C PHE A 90 -0.24 0.74 0.98
N ALA A 91 -1.42 0.75 0.37
CA ALA A 91 -2.52 1.60 0.81
C ALA A 91 -2.91 1.31 2.27
N SER A 92 -3.08 0.03 2.65
CA SER A 92 -3.42 -0.39 4.01
C SER A 92 -2.37 -0.01 5.06
N LEU A 93 -1.08 -0.08 4.69
CA LEU A 93 0.02 0.35 5.54
C LEU A 93 0.04 1.87 5.72
N SER A 94 -0.22 2.63 4.65
CA SER A 94 -0.22 4.09 4.68
C SER A 94 -1.29 4.67 5.61
N VAL A 95 -2.49 4.08 5.68
CA VAL A 95 -3.58 4.55 6.56
C VAL A 95 -3.33 4.31 8.06
N ARG A 96 -2.19 3.71 8.39
CA ARG A 96 -1.71 3.47 9.75
C ARG A 96 -0.34 4.08 10.02
N THR A 97 0.19 4.83 9.06
CA THR A 97 1.53 5.43 9.12
C THR A 97 1.36 6.94 9.03
N CYS A 98 1.91 7.69 9.98
CA CYS A 98 1.84 9.14 9.98
C CYS A 98 2.55 9.70 8.74
N ASP A 99 1.85 10.54 7.96
CA ASP A 99 2.41 11.17 6.75
C ASP A 99 3.54 12.17 7.05
N PHE A 100 3.67 12.66 8.28
CA PHE A 100 4.79 13.49 8.71
C PHE A 100 6.02 12.66 9.08
N CYS A 101 5.90 11.76 10.06
CA CYS A 101 7.06 11.17 10.72
C CYS A 101 7.22 9.66 10.56
N GLY A 102 6.26 8.97 9.94
CA GLY A 102 6.29 7.52 9.78
C GLY A 102 5.92 6.72 11.04
N ALA A 103 5.67 7.38 12.18
CA ALA A 103 5.18 6.70 13.39
C ALA A 103 3.74 6.17 13.21
N PRO A 104 3.27 5.24 14.06
CA PRO A 104 1.89 4.75 14.01
C PRO A 104 0.88 5.91 14.03
N GLY A 105 0.02 5.94 13.02
CA GLY A 105 -0.96 6.98 12.77
C GLY A 105 -2.38 6.43 12.61
N ARG A 106 -3.35 7.33 12.57
CA ARG A 106 -4.76 7.01 12.30
C ARG A 106 -5.30 7.98 11.26
N LEU A 107 -6.04 7.44 10.30
CA LEU A 107 -6.78 8.23 9.32
C LEU A 107 -7.84 9.08 10.03
N SER A 108 -7.90 10.36 9.70
CA SER A 108 -8.89 11.32 10.21
C SER A 108 -9.19 12.36 9.13
N ASP A 109 -10.41 12.90 9.15
CA ASP A 109 -10.87 14.03 8.33
C ASP A 109 -10.93 15.34 9.13
N ALA A 110 -10.11 15.45 10.19
CA ALA A 110 -10.12 16.60 11.07
C ALA A 110 -9.89 17.90 10.28
N ALA A 111 -10.64 18.95 10.63
CA ALA A 111 -10.63 20.24 9.94
C ALA A 111 -10.94 20.19 8.42
N GLY A 112 -11.67 19.16 7.96
CA GLY A 112 -12.09 19.04 6.56
C GLY A 112 -11.00 18.53 5.60
N TRP A 113 -9.89 18.02 6.13
CA TRP A 113 -8.82 17.42 5.34
C TRP A 113 -8.52 15.99 5.80
N TRP A 114 -8.60 15.04 4.87
CA TRP A 114 -8.25 13.65 5.14
C TRP A 114 -6.73 13.48 5.23
N ALA A 115 -6.23 13.05 6.38
CA ALA A 115 -4.83 12.71 6.57
C ALA A 115 -4.66 11.56 7.58
N THR A 116 -3.60 10.77 7.40
CA THR A 116 -3.20 9.77 8.39
C THR A 116 -2.06 10.33 9.24
N ARG A 117 -2.33 10.58 10.52
CA ARG A 117 -1.39 11.24 11.43
C ARG A 117 -1.34 10.56 12.80
N CYS A 118 -0.19 10.64 13.46
CA CYS A 118 -0.08 10.27 14.87
C CYS A 118 -0.63 11.39 15.76
N ASP A 119 -0.77 11.12 17.06
CA ASP A 119 -1.33 12.09 18.01
C ASP A 119 -0.52 13.39 18.14
N GLN A 120 0.79 13.36 17.81
CA GLN A 120 1.64 14.55 17.80
C GLN A 120 1.40 15.46 16.58
N HIS A 121 0.96 14.91 15.44
CA HIS A 121 0.83 15.66 14.19
C HIS A 121 -0.63 15.91 13.77
N ARG A 122 -1.60 15.23 14.38
CA ARG A 122 -3.02 15.29 13.97
C ARG A 122 -3.63 16.69 14.01
N GLU A 123 -3.22 17.53 14.96
CA GLU A 123 -3.74 18.90 15.13
C GLU A 123 -2.91 19.96 14.37
N ILE A 124 -1.90 19.56 13.59
CA ILE A 124 -1.06 20.52 12.86
C ILE A 124 -1.79 21.00 11.61
N SER A 125 -2.29 22.23 11.68
CA SER A 125 -2.91 22.93 10.56
C SER A 125 -2.11 24.15 10.07
N ASP A 126 -1.15 24.64 10.86
CA ASP A 126 -0.30 25.76 10.46
C ASP A 126 0.66 25.36 9.32
N PHE A 127 0.65 26.14 8.24
CA PHE A 127 1.41 25.84 7.03
C PHE A 127 2.93 25.91 7.27
N VAL A 128 3.40 26.87 8.06
CA VAL A 128 4.83 27.08 8.31
C VAL A 128 5.38 25.95 9.17
N GLU A 129 4.71 25.60 10.26
CA GLU A 129 5.12 24.49 11.12
C GLU A 129 5.00 23.15 10.38
N SER A 130 3.95 22.96 9.58
CA SER A 130 3.82 21.77 8.72
C SER A 130 5.04 21.62 7.80
N ASN A 131 5.44 22.67 7.09
CA ASN A 131 6.59 22.61 6.19
C ASN A 131 7.90 22.35 6.93
N ARG A 132 8.12 23.03 8.06
CA ARG A 132 9.33 22.83 8.89
C ARG A 132 9.46 21.38 9.35
N LEU A 133 8.37 20.78 9.83
CA LEU A 133 8.37 19.38 10.26
C LEU A 133 8.58 18.43 9.08
N ARG A 134 7.94 18.70 7.92
CA ARG A 134 8.13 17.89 6.72
C ARG A 134 9.59 17.91 6.27
N GLU A 135 10.24 19.07 6.24
CA GLU A 135 11.66 19.17 5.91
C GLU A 135 12.54 18.38 6.89
N ARG A 136 12.27 18.47 8.19
CA ARG A 136 12.98 17.72 9.23
C ARG A 136 12.88 16.20 9.02
N TYR A 137 11.67 15.68 8.78
CA TYR A 137 11.49 14.23 8.59
C TYR A 137 12.00 13.75 7.23
N ALA A 138 11.94 14.60 6.19
CA ALA A 138 12.58 14.32 4.91
C ALA A 138 14.11 14.22 5.05
N GLU A 139 14.72 15.05 5.91
CA GLU A 139 16.15 14.93 6.21
C GLU A 139 16.51 13.62 6.91
N GLN A 140 15.68 13.18 7.88
CA GLN A 140 15.86 11.89 8.55
C GLN A 140 15.79 10.72 7.55
N PHE A 141 14.87 10.79 6.59
CA PHE A 141 14.75 9.78 5.54
C PHE A 141 16.01 9.63 4.68
N LEU A 142 16.86 10.66 4.55
CA LEU A 142 18.07 10.53 3.74
C LEU A 142 19.03 9.45 4.26
N ASN A 143 18.99 9.17 5.57
CA ASN A 143 19.77 8.11 6.21
C ASN A 143 19.02 6.78 6.32
N TYR A 144 17.79 6.68 5.79
CA TYR A 144 17.04 5.44 5.77
C TYR A 144 17.69 4.43 4.82
N GLU A 145 17.87 3.21 5.27
CA GLU A 145 18.29 2.06 4.47
C GLU A 145 17.16 1.02 4.46
N ARG A 146 17.17 0.12 3.47
CA ARG A 146 16.13 -0.91 3.38
C ARG A 146 16.12 -1.78 4.63
N GLN A 147 14.95 -1.96 5.22
CA GLN A 147 14.67 -2.81 6.38
C GLN A 147 13.58 -3.86 6.08
N GLY A 148 12.96 -3.78 4.90
CA GLY A 148 11.73 -4.50 4.59
C GLY A 148 10.53 -3.96 5.38
N ILE A 149 9.35 -4.51 5.09
CA ILE A 149 8.07 -4.02 5.63
C ILE A 149 7.48 -5.04 6.60
N VAL A 150 7.07 -4.58 7.78
CA VAL A 150 6.34 -5.42 8.75
C VAL A 150 4.91 -5.63 8.29
N THR A 151 4.64 -6.85 7.85
CA THR A 151 3.34 -7.29 7.33
C THR A 151 2.63 -8.26 8.26
N GLU A 152 3.16 -8.47 9.48
CA GLU A 152 2.59 -9.38 10.47
C GLU A 152 1.08 -9.19 10.67
N GLY A 153 0.34 -10.29 10.53
CA GLY A 153 -1.10 -10.32 10.67
C GLY A 153 -1.87 -9.60 9.57
N LEU A 154 -1.23 -9.11 8.51
CA LEU A 154 -1.90 -8.54 7.34
C LEU A 154 -2.42 -9.65 6.43
N VAL A 155 -3.66 -9.51 5.98
CA VAL A 155 -4.34 -10.43 5.06
C VAL A 155 -4.98 -9.59 3.97
N TYR A 156 -4.65 -9.89 2.72
CA TYR A 156 -5.43 -9.41 1.59
C TYR A 156 -6.57 -10.39 1.32
N ALA A 157 -7.79 -9.88 1.20
CA ALA A 157 -9.00 -10.68 1.01
C ALA A 157 -9.72 -10.21 -0.24
N PHE A 158 -9.94 -11.11 -1.19
CA PHE A 158 -10.66 -10.82 -2.43
C PHE A 158 -11.94 -11.65 -2.47
N ALA A 159 -13.09 -10.97 -2.51
CA ALA A 159 -14.38 -11.61 -2.67
C ALA A 159 -14.91 -11.46 -4.10
N SER A 160 -15.47 -12.53 -4.66
CA SER A 160 -16.08 -12.50 -5.99
C SER A 160 -17.39 -13.27 -6.01
N ARG A 161 -18.26 -12.95 -6.96
CA ARG A 161 -19.45 -13.75 -7.22
C ARG A 161 -19.07 -15.17 -7.65
N SER A 162 -19.79 -16.17 -7.15
CA SER A 162 -19.68 -17.55 -7.60
C SER A 162 -20.49 -17.78 -8.89
N SER A 163 -20.20 -18.88 -9.59
CA SER A 163 -21.10 -19.39 -10.64
C SER A 163 -22.45 -19.87 -10.10
N ILE A 164 -22.54 -20.18 -8.80
CA ILE A 164 -23.78 -20.55 -8.11
C ILE A 164 -24.50 -19.28 -7.69
N GLN A 165 -25.74 -19.11 -8.16
CA GLN A 165 -26.55 -17.93 -7.90
C GLN A 165 -26.72 -17.68 -6.39
N GLY A 166 -26.45 -16.45 -5.94
CA GLY A 166 -26.54 -16.05 -4.55
C GLY A 166 -25.34 -16.46 -3.68
N CYS A 167 -24.34 -17.14 -4.25
CA CYS A 167 -23.11 -17.49 -3.55
C CYS A 167 -21.93 -16.58 -3.96
N ALA A 168 -20.93 -16.51 -3.07
CA ALA A 168 -19.65 -15.86 -3.32
C ALA A 168 -18.48 -16.81 -3.03
N CYS A 169 -17.31 -16.43 -3.54
CA CYS A 169 -16.01 -17.00 -3.21
C CYS A 169 -15.18 -15.95 -2.46
N LEU A 170 -14.37 -16.39 -1.51
CA LEU A 170 -13.41 -15.57 -0.78
C LEU A 170 -12.02 -16.18 -0.88
N LYS A 171 -11.09 -15.46 -1.54
CA LYS A 171 -9.67 -15.79 -1.54
C LYS A 171 -8.93 -14.96 -0.51
N LEU A 172 -8.13 -15.61 0.31
CA LEU A 172 -7.34 -15.01 1.37
C LEU A 172 -5.86 -15.22 1.08
N TYR A 173 -5.11 -14.13 1.19
CA TYR A 173 -3.69 -14.07 0.94
C TYR A 173 -3.03 -13.55 2.22
N GLU A 174 -2.54 -14.47 3.05
CA GLU A 174 -1.85 -14.11 4.29
C GLU A 174 -0.40 -13.77 4.01
N LEU A 175 0.02 -12.57 4.43
CA LEU A 175 1.38 -12.09 4.25
C LEU A 175 2.31 -12.69 5.32
N PRO A 176 3.62 -12.82 5.02
CA PRO A 176 4.60 -13.22 6.03
C PRO A 176 4.71 -12.15 7.13
N ARG A 177 5.46 -12.44 8.20
CA ARG A 177 5.67 -11.44 9.28
C ARG A 177 6.36 -10.18 8.77
N ARG A 178 7.26 -10.33 7.80
CA ARG A 178 8.00 -9.25 7.16
C ARG A 178 8.25 -9.60 5.69
N LEU A 179 8.00 -8.66 4.78
CA LEU A 179 8.45 -8.72 3.39
C LEU A 179 9.82 -8.04 3.28
N THR A 180 10.81 -8.74 2.72
CA THR A 180 12.20 -8.22 2.58
C THR A 180 12.70 -8.20 1.15
N SER A 181 12.15 -9.04 0.27
CA SER A 181 12.46 -9.09 -1.15
C SER A 181 11.29 -9.72 -1.91
N LEU A 182 11.14 -9.35 -3.19
CA LEU A 182 10.22 -10.00 -4.14
C LEU A 182 10.95 -10.61 -5.35
N SER A 183 12.20 -11.05 -5.18
CA SER A 183 12.96 -11.70 -6.26
C SER A 183 12.30 -12.99 -6.78
N ASP A 184 11.58 -13.72 -5.90
CA ASP A 184 10.83 -14.92 -6.26
C ASP A 184 9.34 -14.64 -6.56
N GLY A 185 8.98 -13.35 -6.74
CA GLY A 185 7.60 -12.87 -6.83
C GLY A 185 6.87 -12.82 -5.49
N LEU A 186 5.80 -12.03 -5.40
CA LEU A 186 4.97 -11.92 -4.19
C LEU A 186 4.22 -13.21 -3.90
N MET A 187 3.67 -13.86 -4.92
CA MET A 187 2.80 -15.02 -4.75
C MET A 187 3.50 -16.19 -4.04
N SER A 188 4.83 -16.32 -4.21
CA SER A 188 5.63 -17.34 -3.51
C SER A 188 5.81 -17.04 -2.01
N GLN A 189 5.59 -15.79 -1.59
CA GLN A 189 5.70 -15.33 -0.20
C GLN A 189 4.38 -15.44 0.57
N LEU A 190 3.26 -15.68 -0.11
CA LEU A 190 1.92 -15.64 0.47
C LEU A 190 1.40 -17.04 0.81
N THR A 191 0.69 -17.15 1.93
CA THR A 191 -0.14 -18.33 2.20
C THR A 191 -1.54 -18.05 1.66
N VAL A 192 -1.95 -18.82 0.64
CA VAL A 192 -3.23 -18.63 -0.05
C VAL A 192 -4.24 -19.68 0.42
N SER A 193 -5.46 -19.24 0.73
CA SER A 193 -6.60 -20.12 0.99
C SER A 193 -7.86 -19.59 0.31
N GLU A 194 -8.79 -20.48 -0.01
CA GLU A 194 -10.02 -20.15 -0.73
C GLU A 194 -11.23 -20.81 -0.08
N CYS A 195 -12.31 -20.04 0.06
CA CYS A 195 -13.63 -20.51 0.45
C CYS A 195 -14.58 -20.24 -0.71
N ALA A 196 -14.89 -21.27 -1.50
CA ALA A 196 -15.77 -21.17 -2.65
C ALA A 196 -17.22 -21.50 -2.28
N ASP A 197 -18.15 -20.93 -3.06
CA ASP A 197 -19.57 -21.31 -3.06
C ASP A 197 -20.21 -21.23 -1.66
N ARG A 198 -20.08 -20.07 -1.02
CA ARG A 198 -20.65 -19.80 0.31
C ARG A 198 -21.67 -18.68 0.26
N ASP A 199 -22.57 -18.69 1.24
CA ASP A 199 -23.43 -17.54 1.53
C ASP A 199 -22.52 -16.33 1.84
N PRO A 200 -22.70 -15.18 1.15
CA PRO A 200 -21.92 -13.97 1.41
C PRO A 200 -21.90 -13.54 2.88
N ALA A 201 -22.99 -13.73 3.63
CA ALA A 201 -23.05 -13.39 5.05
C ALA A 201 -22.18 -14.31 5.93
N GLU A 202 -21.88 -15.54 5.48
CA GLU A 202 -20.90 -16.41 6.16
C GLU A 202 -19.48 -15.91 5.93
N LEU A 203 -19.16 -15.48 4.71
CA LEU A 203 -17.86 -14.92 4.36
C LEU A 203 -17.59 -13.61 5.12
N GLU A 204 -18.61 -12.77 5.28
CA GLU A 204 -18.53 -11.55 6.10
C GLU A 204 -18.15 -11.89 7.55
N LYS A 205 -18.82 -12.89 8.14
CA LYS A 205 -18.51 -13.37 9.50
C LYS A 205 -17.09 -13.90 9.61
N MET A 206 -16.58 -14.58 8.58
CA MET A 206 -15.18 -15.04 8.54
C MET A 206 -14.20 -13.88 8.57
N ILE A 207 -14.43 -12.84 7.75
CA ILE A 207 -13.59 -11.62 7.74
C ILE A 207 -13.66 -10.91 9.09
N LYS A 208 -14.85 -10.76 9.66
CA LYS A 208 -15.02 -10.17 10.99
C LYS A 208 -14.27 -10.97 12.06
N GLY A 209 -14.39 -12.30 12.05
CA GLY A 209 -13.68 -13.17 12.98
C GLY A 209 -12.15 -13.13 12.83
N MET A 210 -11.62 -12.83 11.64
CA MET A 210 -10.19 -12.53 11.47
C MET A 210 -9.82 -11.20 12.13
N LYS A 211 -10.60 -10.14 11.89
CA LYS A 211 -10.39 -8.82 12.50
C LYS A 211 -10.44 -8.88 14.03
N ASP A 212 -11.39 -9.63 14.59
CA ASP A 212 -11.55 -9.84 16.05
C ASP A 212 -10.35 -10.57 16.68
N ARG A 213 -9.66 -11.43 15.90
CA ARG A 213 -8.39 -12.08 16.30
C ARG A 213 -7.16 -11.20 16.08
N GLY A 214 -7.35 -9.92 15.77
CA GLY A 214 -6.27 -8.94 15.57
C GLY A 214 -5.63 -8.98 14.19
N LYS A 215 -6.15 -9.75 13.22
CA LYS A 215 -5.67 -9.68 11.84
C LYS A 215 -6.08 -8.34 11.22
N ARG A 216 -5.18 -7.78 10.43
CA ARG A 216 -5.42 -6.59 9.60
C ARG A 216 -5.90 -7.09 8.24
N VAL A 217 -7.20 -7.04 7.99
CA VAL A 217 -7.77 -7.54 6.72
C VAL A 217 -8.03 -6.36 5.77
N ALA A 218 -7.32 -6.33 4.64
CA ALA A 218 -7.59 -5.44 3.52
C ALA A 218 -8.47 -6.19 2.51
N ALA A 219 -9.77 -5.88 2.52
CA ALA A 219 -10.77 -6.61 1.74
C ALA A 219 -11.22 -5.80 0.51
N VAL A 220 -11.31 -6.45 -0.63
CA VAL A 220 -11.76 -5.91 -1.91
C VAL A 220 -12.70 -6.91 -2.61
N CYS A 221 -13.47 -6.45 -3.59
CA CYS A 221 -14.38 -7.31 -4.34
C CYS A 221 -14.48 -6.97 -5.83
N ASP A 222 -15.00 -7.93 -6.60
CA ASP A 222 -15.30 -7.82 -8.05
C ASP A 222 -16.47 -6.87 -8.40
N ALA A 223 -16.93 -6.05 -7.45
CA ALA A 223 -18.08 -5.17 -7.57
C ALA A 223 -19.44 -5.87 -7.81
N SER A 224 -19.53 -7.18 -7.58
CA SER A 224 -20.82 -7.88 -7.44
C SER A 224 -21.48 -7.58 -6.10
N ASP A 225 -22.80 -7.77 -6.02
CA ASP A 225 -23.54 -7.58 -4.76
C ASP A 225 -23.17 -8.66 -3.74
N GLU A 226 -22.93 -9.90 -4.20
CA GLU A 226 -22.43 -10.99 -3.37
C GLU A 226 -21.02 -10.68 -2.83
N GLY A 227 -20.12 -10.16 -3.67
CA GLY A 227 -18.78 -9.73 -3.27
C GLY A 227 -18.81 -8.60 -2.25
N ARG A 228 -19.64 -7.56 -2.47
CA ARG A 228 -19.83 -6.44 -1.52
C ARG A 228 -20.36 -6.92 -0.17
N THR A 229 -21.32 -7.85 -0.20
CA THR A 229 -21.88 -8.44 1.02
C THR A 229 -20.82 -9.25 1.75
N ALA A 230 -20.04 -10.07 1.04
CA ALA A 230 -19.00 -10.93 1.59
C ALA A 230 -17.88 -10.16 2.32
N ILE A 231 -17.49 -8.99 1.84
CA ILE A 231 -16.45 -8.18 2.51
C ILE A 231 -16.96 -7.36 3.70
N GLY A 232 -18.28 -7.28 3.86
CA GLY A 232 -18.95 -6.40 4.82
C GLY A 232 -18.90 -4.95 4.35
N SER A 233 -20.05 -4.29 4.35
CA SER A 233 -20.15 -2.89 3.94
C SER A 233 -19.44 -1.97 4.93
N ARG A 234 -18.27 -1.46 4.53
CA ARG A 234 -17.88 -0.07 4.82
C ARG A 234 -17.18 0.48 3.58
N TRP A 235 -17.94 1.35 2.91
CA TRP A 235 -17.69 2.03 1.63
C TRP A 235 -18.09 1.25 0.39
#